data_AF-A0AAV0M3G3-F1
#
_entry.id   AF-A0AAV0M3G3-F1
#
_cell.length_a   1.000
_cell.length_b   1.000
_cell.length_c   1.000
_cell.angle_alpha   90.00
_cell.angle_beta   90.00
_cell.angle_gamma   90.00
#
_symmetry.space_group_name_H-M   'P 1'
#
loop_
_entity.id
_entity.type
_entity.pdbx_description
1 polymer ?
#
loop_
_entity_poly.entity_id
_entity_poly.type
_entity_poly.pdbx_seq_one_letter_code
_entity_poly.pdbx_strand_id
1 'polypeptide(L)'
;MEDGYENGSLVLLLNLEPSYTSDEVKELIKDALKENCSAKMVQRTALSSPNFGQAFVKFSSKEVAGRVVAKLDRHCLVLPGGRVLVARLASSAFKGKQSPFFGHFGIDKLKHQTHRDKREAVSTSHCSQPNTIEHEMAIDWAVHQARVNLTWEAIHKQQGEELKVLIDRFKSTE
;
A
#
# COMPACT_ATOMS: atom_id res chain seq x y z
N MET A 1 -11.29 8.60 -7.56
CA MET A 1 -10.60 7.28 -7.71
C MET A 1 -11.55 6.13 -7.41
N GLU A 2 -12.52 6.31 -6.51
CA GLU A 2 -13.58 5.32 -6.21
C GLU A 2 -14.32 4.83 -7.46
N ASP A 3 -14.78 5.70 -8.35
CA ASP A 3 -15.48 5.28 -9.59
C ASP A 3 -14.56 4.57 -10.60
N GLY A 4 -13.23 4.70 -10.50
CA GLY A 4 -12.31 3.87 -11.29
C GLY A 4 -12.23 2.44 -10.76
N TYR A 5 -12.34 2.29 -9.44
CA TYR A 5 -12.38 0.99 -8.80
C TYR A 5 -13.71 0.27 -9.10
N GLU A 6 -14.85 0.95 -8.97
CA GLU A 6 -16.16 0.36 -9.26
C GLU A 6 -16.29 -0.12 -10.71
N ASN A 7 -15.70 0.62 -11.64
CA ASN A 7 -15.71 0.30 -13.06
C ASN A 7 -14.59 -0.66 -13.46
N GLY A 8 -13.74 -1.12 -12.53
CA GLY A 8 -12.62 -2.02 -12.80
C GLY A 8 -11.50 -1.41 -13.66
N SER A 9 -11.43 -0.09 -13.76
CA SER A 9 -10.42 0.64 -14.55
C SER A 9 -9.24 1.16 -13.72
N LEU A 10 -9.16 0.78 -12.43
CA LEU A 10 -8.09 1.15 -11.51
C LEU A 10 -6.99 0.09 -11.44
N VAL A 11 -5.75 0.52 -11.64
CA VAL A 11 -4.53 -0.30 -11.58
C VAL A 11 -3.65 0.22 -10.44
N LEU A 12 -3.02 -0.67 -9.69
CA LEU A 12 -1.93 -0.35 -8.78
C LEU A 12 -0.60 -0.66 -9.47
N LEU A 13 0.23 0.36 -9.61
CA LEU A 13 1.62 0.25 -10.00
C LEU A 13 2.49 0.06 -8.76
N LEU A 14 3.47 -0.83 -8.88
CA LEU A 14 4.41 -1.24 -7.85
C LEU A 14 5.85 -1.10 -8.36
N ASN A 15 6.81 -1.07 -7.43
CA ASN A 15 8.24 -0.94 -7.72
C ASN A 15 8.63 0.37 -8.42
N LEU A 16 7.84 1.43 -8.21
CA LEU A 16 8.20 2.77 -8.64
C LEU A 16 9.37 3.30 -7.81
N GLU A 17 10.06 4.32 -8.31
CA GLU A 17 10.96 5.08 -7.47
C GLU A 17 10.14 5.89 -6.44
N PRO A 18 10.48 5.85 -5.14
CA PRO A 18 9.71 6.58 -4.12
C PRO A 18 9.66 8.11 -4.31
N SER A 19 10.60 8.66 -5.10
CA SER A 19 10.69 10.09 -5.44
C SER A 19 9.68 10.53 -6.50
N TYR A 20 9.08 9.59 -7.24
CA TYR A 20 8.18 9.93 -8.34
C TYR A 20 6.93 10.67 -7.84
N THR A 21 6.53 11.66 -8.60
CA THR A 21 5.31 12.42 -8.45
C THR A 21 4.18 11.78 -9.25
N SER A 22 2.94 12.18 -8.95
CA SER A 22 1.77 11.68 -9.68
C SER A 22 1.79 12.09 -11.15
N ASP A 23 2.34 13.27 -11.46
CA ASP A 23 2.44 13.77 -12.84
C ASP A 23 3.51 13.02 -13.63
N GLU A 24 4.67 12.73 -13.04
CA GLU A 24 5.71 11.90 -13.68
C GLU A 24 5.20 10.50 -14.00
N VAL A 25 4.43 9.87 -13.09
CA VAL A 25 3.81 8.55 -13.36
C VAL A 25 2.82 8.64 -14.52
N LYS A 26 2.06 9.73 -14.62
CA LYS A 26 1.12 9.94 -15.72
C LYS A 26 1.86 10.11 -17.05
N GLU A 27 2.94 10.88 -17.09
CA GLU A 27 3.77 11.07 -18.27
C GLU A 27 4.44 9.77 -18.69
N LEU A 28 5.02 9.02 -17.75
CA LEU A 28 5.60 7.70 -17.99
C LEU A 28 4.62 6.74 -18.69
N ILE A 29 3.39 6.65 -18.19
CA ILE A 29 2.37 5.76 -18.77
C ILE A 29 1.96 6.24 -20.17
N LYS A 30 1.81 7.55 -20.35
CA LYS A 30 1.51 8.13 -21.65
C LYS A 30 2.62 7.85 -22.68
N ASP A 31 3.88 7.96 -22.27
CA ASP A 31 5.01 7.81 -23.18
C ASP A 31 5.32 6.35 -23.48
N ALA A 32 5.35 5.49 -22.47
CA ALA A 32 5.71 4.08 -22.60
C ALA A 32 4.54 3.21 -23.10
N LEU A 33 3.32 3.46 -22.62
CA LEU A 33 2.16 2.62 -22.93
C LEU A 33 1.22 3.24 -23.96
N LYS A 34 1.39 4.53 -24.31
CA LYS A 34 0.53 5.28 -25.25
C LYS A 34 -0.92 5.35 -24.81
N GLU A 35 -1.16 5.30 -23.50
CA GLU A 35 -2.49 5.35 -22.88
C GLU A 35 -2.60 6.58 -21.99
N ASN A 36 -3.76 7.24 -21.99
CA ASN A 36 -4.03 8.38 -21.12
C ASN A 36 -4.60 7.89 -19.78
N CYS A 37 -4.14 8.49 -18.67
CA CYS A 37 -4.60 8.12 -17.35
C CYS A 37 -4.61 9.29 -16.36
N SER A 38 -5.26 9.07 -15.23
CA SER A 38 -5.06 9.85 -14.00
C SER A 38 -4.27 9.01 -13.02
N ALA A 39 -3.20 9.56 -12.46
CA ALA A 39 -2.35 8.87 -11.50
C ALA A 39 -2.39 9.57 -10.14
N LYS A 40 -2.21 8.79 -9.06
CA LYS A 40 -2.01 9.27 -7.70
C LYS A 40 -1.00 8.38 -6.99
N MET A 41 0.11 8.97 -6.58
CA MET A 41 1.08 8.29 -5.72
C MET A 41 0.46 7.91 -4.38
N VAL A 42 0.77 6.72 -3.91
CA VAL A 42 0.40 6.26 -2.57
C VAL A 42 1.26 6.99 -1.56
N GLN A 43 0.63 7.63 -0.57
CA GLN A 43 1.36 8.32 0.48
C GLN A 43 2.14 7.33 1.33
N ARG A 44 3.39 7.69 1.62
CA ARG A 44 4.27 6.88 2.45
C ARG A 44 3.79 6.93 3.92
N THR A 45 3.65 5.76 4.52
CA THR A 45 3.33 5.58 5.95
C THR A 45 4.52 4.97 6.68
N ALA A 46 4.45 4.88 8.02
CA ALA A 46 5.48 4.22 8.83
C ALA A 46 5.69 2.73 8.46
N LEU A 47 4.69 2.09 7.85
CA LEU A 47 4.74 0.69 7.42
C LEU A 47 5.12 0.53 5.94
N SER A 48 5.27 1.64 5.21
CA SER A 48 5.62 1.59 3.80
C SER A 48 7.11 1.32 3.63
N SER A 49 7.46 0.47 2.65
CA SER A 49 8.85 0.24 2.29
C SER A 49 9.53 1.55 1.88
N PRO A 50 10.75 1.84 2.38
CA PRO A 50 11.54 2.98 1.93
C PRO A 50 12.08 2.80 0.51
N ASN A 51 12.12 1.56 0.02
CA ASN A 51 12.88 1.21 -1.18
C ASN A 51 12.06 1.27 -2.46
N PHE A 52 10.73 1.21 -2.39
CA PHE A 52 9.85 1.23 -3.56
C PHE A 52 8.56 2.02 -3.32
N GLY A 53 8.20 2.81 -4.31
CA GLY A 53 6.95 3.56 -4.38
C GLY A 53 5.82 2.73 -4.99
N GLN A 54 4.60 3.23 -4.80
CA GLN A 54 3.39 2.66 -5.38
C GLN A 54 2.48 3.81 -5.87
N ALA A 55 1.71 3.56 -6.92
CA ALA A 55 0.77 4.54 -7.46
C ALA A 55 -0.52 3.89 -7.93
N PHE A 56 -1.65 4.53 -7.66
CA PHE A 56 -2.91 4.18 -8.29
C PHE A 56 -3.04 4.91 -9.62
N VAL A 57 -3.45 4.19 -10.65
CA VAL A 57 -3.67 4.74 -12.00
C VAL A 57 -5.07 4.36 -12.46
N LYS A 58 -5.90 5.37 -12.71
CA LYS A 58 -7.25 5.23 -13.26
C LYS A 58 -7.20 5.43 -14.76
N PHE A 59 -7.61 4.40 -15.49
CA PHE A 59 -7.82 4.44 -16.94
C PHE A 59 -9.28 4.75 -17.28
N SER A 60 -9.53 5.10 -18.54
CA SER A 60 -10.87 5.39 -19.06
C SER A 60 -11.79 4.18 -19.03
N SER A 61 -11.27 2.97 -19.24
CA SER A 61 -12.06 1.73 -19.26
C SER A 61 -11.33 0.55 -18.61
N LYS A 62 -12.11 -0.48 -18.26
CA LYS A 62 -11.59 -1.75 -17.71
C LYS A 62 -10.73 -2.49 -18.72
N GLU A 63 -11.10 -2.44 -20.00
CA GLU A 63 -10.38 -3.09 -21.08
C GLU A 63 -8.99 -2.47 -21.24
N VAL A 64 -8.88 -1.14 -21.15
CA VAL A 64 -7.59 -0.43 -21.16
C VAL A 64 -6.73 -0.85 -19.98
N ALA A 65 -7.30 -0.84 -18.76
CA ALA A 65 -6.59 -1.27 -17.56
C ALA A 65 -6.09 -2.73 -17.68
N GLY A 66 -6.92 -3.64 -18.16
CA GLY A 66 -6.56 -5.04 -18.37
C GLY A 66 -5.46 -5.23 -19.43
N ARG A 67 -5.51 -4.48 -20.54
CA ARG A 67 -4.46 -4.50 -21.56
C ARG A 67 -3.12 -3.98 -21.01
N VAL A 68 -3.15 -2.91 -20.20
CA VAL A 68 -1.94 -2.36 -19.58
C VAL A 68 -1.29 -3.38 -18.65
N VAL A 69 -2.07 -4.02 -17.78
CA VAL A 69 -1.56 -5.08 -16.89
C VAL A 69 -0.99 -6.24 -17.70
N ALA A 70 -1.73 -6.77 -18.66
CA ALA A 70 -1.26 -7.87 -19.51
C ALA A 70 -0.01 -7.51 -20.34
N LYS A 71 0.12 -6.25 -20.77
CA LYS A 71 1.29 -5.76 -21.49
C LYS A 71 2.51 -5.70 -20.58
N LEU A 72 2.36 -5.24 -19.33
CA LEU A 72 3.46 -5.20 -18.35
C LEU A 72 3.85 -6.59 -17.82
N ASP A 73 2.89 -7.53 -17.75
CA ASP A 73 3.18 -8.92 -17.40
C ASP A 73 3.94 -9.66 -18.52
N ARG A 74 3.61 -9.36 -19.79
CA ARG A 74 4.28 -9.95 -20.96
C ARG A 74 5.59 -9.26 -21.32
N HIS A 75 5.67 -7.95 -21.09
CA HIS A 75 6.81 -7.12 -21.45
C HIS A 75 7.24 -6.28 -20.25
N CYS A 76 8.52 -6.39 -19.88
CA CYS A 76 9.07 -5.62 -18.78
C CYS A 76 9.27 -4.15 -19.21
N LEU A 77 8.59 -3.22 -18.53
CA LEU A 77 8.94 -1.81 -18.63
C LEU A 77 10.01 -1.49 -17.60
N VAL A 78 11.24 -1.26 -18.06
CA VAL A 78 12.38 -0.89 -17.22
C VAL A 78 12.44 0.63 -17.10
N LEU A 79 12.36 1.13 -15.87
CA LEU A 79 12.46 2.54 -15.53
C LEU A 79 13.93 2.99 -15.50
N PRO A 80 14.20 4.31 -15.65
CA PRO A 80 15.50 4.88 -15.34
C PRO A 80 15.98 4.42 -13.96
N GLY A 81 17.16 3.81 -13.89
CA GLY A 81 17.68 3.16 -12.68
C GLY A 81 17.52 1.63 -12.63
N GLY A 82 17.04 1.00 -13.70
CA GLY A 82 17.04 -0.46 -13.87
C GLY A 82 15.90 -1.18 -13.15
N ARG A 83 14.87 -0.46 -12.70
CA ARG A 83 13.72 -1.02 -11.97
C ARG A 83 12.64 -1.47 -12.94
N VAL A 84 12.13 -2.68 -12.79
CA VAL A 84 10.99 -3.15 -13.60
C VAL A 84 9.68 -2.72 -12.96
N LEU A 85 8.85 -2.01 -13.72
CA LEU A 85 7.51 -1.61 -13.29
C LEU A 85 6.58 -2.83 -13.26
N VAL A 86 5.87 -3.01 -12.14
CA VAL A 86 4.88 -4.08 -11.98
C VAL A 86 3.50 -3.47 -11.84
N ALA A 87 2.50 -4.05 -12.51
CA ALA A 87 1.13 -3.59 -12.44
C ALA A 87 0.21 -4.70 -11.96
N ARG A 88 -0.78 -4.34 -11.13
CA ARG A 88 -1.87 -5.23 -10.74
C ARG A 88 -3.19 -4.49 -10.81
N LEU A 89 -4.28 -5.18 -11.16
CA LEU A 89 -5.62 -4.62 -10.98
C LEU A 89 -5.84 -4.32 -9.50
N ALA A 90 -6.38 -3.15 -9.19
CA ALA A 90 -6.68 -2.79 -7.81
C ALA A 90 -7.83 -3.66 -7.29
N SER A 91 -7.56 -4.50 -6.28
CA SER A 91 -8.56 -5.30 -5.59
C SER A 91 -9.31 -4.45 -4.54
N SER A 92 -10.54 -4.83 -4.21
CA SER A 92 -11.34 -4.20 -3.16
C SER A 92 -10.63 -4.28 -1.81
N ALA A 93 -9.85 -3.25 -1.45
CA ALA A 93 -9.48 -3.04 -0.08
C ALA A 93 -10.60 -2.21 0.56
N PHE A 94 -11.62 -2.91 1.05
CA PHE A 94 -12.71 -2.41 1.89
C PHE A 94 -13.75 -1.47 1.25
N LYS A 95 -14.99 -1.98 1.11
CA LYS A 95 -16.22 -1.19 0.92
C LYS A 95 -16.90 -0.84 2.26
N GLY A 96 -16.15 -0.84 3.36
CA GLY A 96 -16.70 -0.52 4.68
C GLY A 96 -16.93 0.98 4.84
N LYS A 97 -17.85 1.36 5.73
CA LYS A 97 -18.07 2.77 6.11
C LYS A 97 -16.74 3.33 6.60
N GLN A 98 -16.11 4.22 5.82
CA GLN A 98 -14.85 4.80 6.23
C GLN A 98 -15.10 5.65 7.47
N SER A 99 -14.30 5.41 8.50
CA SER A 99 -14.31 6.24 9.69
C SER A 99 -13.93 7.67 9.28
N PRO A 100 -14.58 8.71 9.83
CA PRO A 100 -14.12 10.09 9.63
C PRO A 100 -12.72 10.31 10.24
N PHE A 101 -12.25 9.39 11.08
CA PHE A 101 -10.91 9.40 11.64
C PHE A 101 -9.93 8.63 10.73
N PHE A 102 -8.93 9.33 10.22
CA PHE A 102 -7.87 8.77 9.39
C PHE A 102 -7.17 7.60 10.10
N GLY A 103 -6.97 6.48 9.40
CA GLY A 103 -6.31 5.29 9.94
C GLY A 103 -7.20 4.38 10.80
N HIS A 104 -8.46 4.75 11.06
CA HIS A 104 -9.40 3.89 11.78
C HIS A 104 -10.14 2.97 10.80
N PHE A 105 -10.11 1.67 11.07
CA PHE A 105 -10.94 0.70 10.36
C PHE A 105 -12.39 0.82 10.83
N GLY A 106 -13.29 1.11 9.89
CA GLY A 106 -14.73 1.07 10.15
C GLY A 106 -15.18 -0.39 10.28
N ILE A 107 -15.37 -0.85 11.52
CA ILE A 107 -15.99 -2.15 11.78
C ILE A 107 -17.50 -1.96 11.57
N ASP A 108 -18.04 -2.65 10.57
CA ASP A 108 -19.49 -2.68 10.38
C ASP A 108 -20.12 -3.39 11.58
N LYS A 109 -21.14 -2.78 12.18
CA LYS A 109 -21.80 -3.32 13.37
C LYS A 109 -22.62 -4.53 12.95
N LEU A 110 -21.97 -5.69 12.86
CA LEU A 110 -22.67 -6.95 12.62
C LEU A 110 -23.70 -7.14 13.75
N LYS A 111 -24.94 -7.47 13.39
CA LYS A 111 -26.11 -7.58 14.30
C LYS A 111 -25.86 -8.38 15.60
N HIS A 112 -24.82 -9.21 15.65
CA HIS A 112 -24.41 -9.99 16.82
C HIS A 112 -23.68 -9.17 17.91
N GLN A 113 -23.11 -8.00 17.60
CA GLN A 113 -22.49 -7.11 18.59
C GLN A 113 -23.54 -6.42 19.49
N THR A 114 -24.73 -6.15 18.95
CA THR A 114 -25.80 -5.43 19.65
C THR A 114 -26.31 -6.11 20.93
N HIS A 115 -26.09 -7.43 21.10
CA HIS A 115 -26.58 -8.17 22.27
C HIS A 115 -25.52 -8.38 23.36
N ARG A 116 -24.21 -8.23 23.06
CA ARG A 116 -23.13 -8.26 24.06
C ARG A 116 -22.70 -6.85 24.50
N ASP A 117 -22.77 -5.85 23.60
CA ASP A 117 -22.15 -4.53 23.81
C ASP A 117 -22.89 -3.56 24.74
N LYS A 118 -24.08 -3.90 25.24
CA LYS A 118 -24.84 -3.02 26.14
C LYS A 118 -24.68 -3.33 27.63
N ARG A 119 -23.89 -4.35 28.01
CA ARG A 119 -23.48 -4.51 29.41
C ARG A 119 -22.34 -3.54 29.70
N GLU A 120 -22.69 -2.30 30.05
CA GLU A 120 -21.93 -1.37 30.91
C GLU A 120 -20.40 -1.23 30.71
N ALA A 121 -19.85 -1.53 29.53
CA ALA A 121 -18.47 -1.20 29.22
C ALA A 121 -18.40 0.29 28.87
N VAL A 122 -18.35 1.14 29.90
CA VAL A 122 -17.95 2.54 29.75
C VAL A 122 -16.44 2.54 29.48
N SER A 123 -16.05 2.22 28.25
CA SER A 123 -14.66 2.30 27.80
C SER A 123 -14.32 3.77 27.59
N THR A 124 -14.00 4.49 28.66
CA THR A 124 -13.35 5.79 28.54
C THR A 124 -11.92 5.56 28.06
N SER A 125 -11.42 6.44 27.20
CA SER A 125 -10.00 6.46 26.85
C SER A 125 -9.20 6.73 28.13
N HIS A 126 -8.39 5.77 28.56
CA HIS A 126 -7.62 5.86 29.80
C HIS A 126 -6.31 5.08 29.71
N CYS A 127 -5.37 5.41 30.59
CA CYS A 127 -4.14 4.64 30.77
C CYS A 127 -4.40 3.53 31.80
N SER A 128 -4.04 2.30 31.44
CA SER A 128 -4.11 1.14 32.33
C SER A 128 -3.27 1.37 33.60
N GLN A 129 -3.77 0.95 34.76
CA GLN A 129 -3.00 1.03 36.00
C GLN A 129 -2.01 -0.15 36.08
N PRO A 130 -0.79 0.04 36.64
CA PRO A 130 0.25 -1.00 36.62
C PRO A 130 -0.13 -2.36 37.23
N ASN A 131 -1.15 -2.39 38.08
CA ASN A 131 -1.63 -3.58 38.78
C ASN A 131 -2.83 -4.25 38.07
N THR A 132 -3.12 -3.91 36.81
CA THR A 132 -4.22 -4.52 36.05
C THR A 132 -3.68 -5.44 34.96
N ILE A 133 -4.47 -6.46 34.62
CA ILE A 133 -4.19 -7.34 33.48
C ILE A 133 -4.10 -6.57 32.16
N GLU A 134 -4.87 -5.50 32.01
CA GLU A 134 -4.81 -4.62 30.84
C GLU A 134 -3.43 -3.99 30.68
N HIS A 135 -2.78 -3.59 31.78
CA HIS A 135 -1.43 -3.05 31.73
C HIS A 135 -0.42 -4.10 31.31
N GLU A 136 -0.45 -5.28 31.92
CA GLU A 136 0.46 -6.39 31.57
C GLU A 136 0.32 -6.76 30.07
N MET A 137 -0.92 -6.92 29.59
CA MET A 137 -1.19 -7.19 28.18
C MET A 137 -0.73 -6.04 27.27
N ALA A 138 -0.89 -4.78 27.69
CA ALA A 138 -0.44 -3.63 26.91
C ALA A 138 1.10 -3.58 26.80
N ILE A 139 1.82 -3.93 27.86
CA ILE A 139 3.28 -4.05 27.83
C ILE A 139 3.72 -5.17 26.89
N ASP A 140 3.11 -6.35 26.96
CA ASP A 140 3.40 -7.46 26.04
C ASP A 140 3.15 -7.04 24.58
N TRP A 141 2.03 -6.37 24.30
CA TRP A 141 1.75 -5.81 22.99
C TRP A 141 2.80 -4.80 22.53
N ALA A 142 3.27 -3.92 23.42
CA ALA A 142 4.32 -2.95 23.10
C ALA A 142 5.64 -3.66 22.75
N VAL A 143 6.00 -4.72 23.48
CA VAL A 143 7.19 -5.54 23.17
C VAL A 143 7.04 -6.23 21.82
N HIS A 144 5.86 -6.79 21.52
CA HIS A 144 5.58 -7.37 20.21
C HIS A 144 5.68 -6.35 19.09
N GLN A 145 5.11 -5.15 19.26
CA GLN A 145 5.19 -4.08 18.28
C GLN A 145 6.64 -3.63 18.04
N ALA A 146 7.44 -3.51 19.09
CA ALA A 146 8.86 -3.15 18.98
C ALA A 146 9.64 -4.20 18.18
N ARG A 147 9.39 -5.50 18.43
CA ARG A 147 10.01 -6.60 17.67
C ARG A 147 9.62 -6.57 16.20
N VAL A 148 8.35 -6.33 15.90
CA VAL A 148 7.84 -6.21 14.53
C VAL A 148 8.51 -5.04 13.81
N ASN A 149 8.63 -3.88 14.47
CA ASN A 149 9.29 -2.71 13.89
C ASN A 149 10.76 -3.00 13.55
N LEU A 150 11.52 -3.57 14.49
CA LEU A 150 12.91 -3.96 14.26
C LEU A 150 13.05 -4.98 13.12
N THR A 151 12.12 -5.92 13.03
CA THR A 151 12.12 -6.93 11.96
C THR A 151 11.88 -6.30 10.60
N TRP A 152 10.91 -5.38 10.50
CA TRP A 152 10.65 -4.64 9.26
C TRP A 152 11.83 -3.75 8.86
N GLU A 153 12.48 -3.08 9.80
CA GLU A 153 13.68 -2.29 9.54
C GLU A 153 14.81 -3.15 8.97
N ALA A 154 15.05 -4.32 9.57
CA ALA A 154 16.07 -5.27 9.08
C ALA A 154 15.73 -5.78 7.67
N ILE A 155 14.48 -6.15 7.41
CA ILE A 155 14.02 -6.60 6.08
C ILE A 155 14.22 -5.48 5.05
N HIS A 156 13.80 -4.26 5.35
CA HIS A 156 13.95 -3.14 4.42
C HIS A 156 15.42 -2.80 4.15
N LYS A 157 16.28 -2.88 5.16
CA LYS A 157 17.73 -2.68 4.96
C LYS A 157 18.29 -3.74 4.02
N GLN A 158 18.04 -5.02 4.28
CA GLN A 158 18.51 -6.12 3.45
C GLN A 158 18.00 -6.00 2.01
N GLN A 159 16.71 -5.74 1.81
CA GLN A 159 16.13 -5.55 0.48
C GLN A 159 16.78 -4.38 -0.28
N GLY A 160 17.14 -3.30 0.41
CA GLY A 160 17.83 -2.17 -0.20
C GLY A 160 19.23 -2.53 -0.69
N GLU A 161 19.97 -3.31 0.08
CA GLU A 161 21.30 -3.82 -0.27
C GLU A 161 21.21 -4.79 -1.47
N GLU A 162 20.29 -5.75 -1.44
CA GLU A 162 20.06 -6.70 -2.54
C GLU A 162 19.65 -5.98 -3.84
N LEU A 163 18.76 -4.99 -3.75
CA LEU A 163 18.34 -4.20 -4.90
C LEU A 163 19.51 -3.43 -5.52
N LYS A 164 20.40 -2.88 -4.69
CA LYS A 164 21.59 -2.18 -5.16
C LYS A 164 22.52 -3.11 -5.93
N VAL A 165 22.78 -4.30 -5.38
CA VAL A 165 23.59 -5.35 -6.05
C VAL A 165 22.98 -5.77 -7.39
N LEU A 166 21.65 -5.94 -7.45
CA LEU A 166 20.96 -6.29 -8.69
C LEU A 166 21.12 -5.18 -9.74
N ILE A 167 20.86 -3.93 -9.37
CA ILE A 167 20.99 -2.78 -10.29
C ILE A 167 22.42 -2.65 -10.81
N ASP A 168 23.43 -2.81 -9.95
CA ASP A 168 24.83 -2.72 -10.34
C ASP A 168 25.24 -3.86 -11.29
N ARG A 169 24.71 -5.07 -11.09
CA ARG A 169 24.91 -6.19 -12.01
C ARG A 169 24.31 -5.91 -13.39
N PHE A 170 23.09 -5.37 -13.45
CA PHE A 170 22.45 -5.03 -14.73
C PHE A 170 23.23 -3.93 -15.47
N LYS A 171 23.71 -2.90 -14.77
CA LYS A 171 24.55 -1.84 -15.37
C LYS A 171 25.90 -2.34 -15.88
N SER A 172 26.44 -3.41 -15.29
CA SER A 172 27.74 -3.97 -15.71
C SER A 172 27.64 -4.90 -16.93
N THR A 173 26.43 -5.16 -17.42
CA THR A 173 26.16 -6.07 -18.56
C THR A 173 25.78 -5.31 -19.84
N GLU A 174 25.61 -3.98 -19.76
CA GLU A 174 25.51 -3.05 -20.91
C GLU A 174 26.88 -2.47 -21.27
#